data_AF-A0A4U8UFD5-F1
#
_entry.id   AF-A0A4U8UFD5-F1
#
_cell.length_a   1.000
_cell.length_b   1.000
_cell.length_c   1.000
_cell.angle_alpha   90.00
_cell.angle_beta   90.00
_cell.angle_gamma   90.00
#
_symmetry.space_group_name_H-M   'P 1'
#
loop_
_entity.id
_entity.type
_entity.pdbx_description
1 polymer ?
#
loop_
_entity_poly.entity_id
_entity_poly.type
_entity_poly.pdbx_seq_one_letter_code
_entity_poly.pdbx_strand_id
1 'polypeptide(L)'
;MTIFIFFINEKLSLCVKLFLVACINKQKSKFSYGKQFRQQNADSLTIMLPIDSKGNPHYEFMESFMKNLEQKHLQKILAYYTHKLDSSGGGG
;
A
#
# COMPACT_ATOMS: atom_id res chain seq x y z
N MET A 1 -7.52 -3.40 23.77
CA MET A 1 -6.14 -3.00 23.39
C MET A 1 -5.45 -4.27 22.93
N THR A 2 -5.38 -4.52 21.62
CA THR A 2 -4.91 -5.80 21.09
C THR A 2 -3.86 -5.56 20.02
N ILE A 3 -2.64 -5.97 20.35
CA ILE A 3 -1.43 -5.90 19.54
C ILE A 3 -1.60 -6.82 18.33
N PHE A 4 -1.59 -6.23 17.13
CA PHE A 4 -1.92 -6.89 15.86
C PHE A 4 -0.65 -7.38 15.13
N ILE A 5 0.20 -8.14 15.80
CA ILE A 5 1.43 -8.70 15.17
C ILE A 5 1.23 -10.14 14.66
N PHE A 6 0.08 -10.79 14.91
CA PHE A 6 0.03 -12.25 14.76
C PHE A 6 -0.41 -12.83 13.40
N PHE A 7 -0.90 -12.10 12.40
CA PHE A 7 -1.55 -12.79 11.27
C PHE A 7 -1.10 -12.35 9.87
N ILE A 8 0.18 -12.60 9.55
CA ILE A 8 0.52 -12.95 8.17
C ILE A 8 0.08 -14.40 7.96
N ASN A 9 -1.21 -14.58 7.70
CA ASN A 9 -1.75 -15.87 7.29
C ASN A 9 -1.24 -16.15 5.86
N GLU A 10 -0.77 -17.37 5.58
CA GLU A 10 -0.21 -17.72 4.25
C GLU A 10 -1.21 -17.50 3.10
N LYS A 11 -2.51 -17.48 3.41
CA LYS A 11 -3.61 -17.29 2.44
C LYS A 11 -3.93 -15.84 2.05
N LEU A 12 -3.14 -14.84 2.44
CA LEU A 12 -3.41 -13.45 2.00
C LEU A 12 -2.94 -13.19 0.56
N SER A 13 -3.77 -12.48 -0.21
CA SER A 13 -3.40 -12.03 -1.55
C SER A 13 -2.26 -11.00 -1.53
N LEU A 14 -1.48 -10.94 -2.60
CA LEU A 14 -0.31 -10.07 -2.71
C LEU A 14 -0.67 -8.60 -2.50
N CYS A 15 -1.81 -8.16 -3.03
CA CYS A 15 -2.28 -6.79 -2.92
C CYS A 15 -2.52 -6.38 -1.46
N VAL A 16 -3.09 -7.28 -0.65
CA VAL A 16 -3.31 -7.05 0.78
C VAL A 16 -1.96 -6.95 1.51
N LYS A 17 -1.00 -7.82 1.19
CA LYS A 17 0.36 -7.76 1.78
C LYS A 17 1.05 -6.44 1.46
N LEU A 18 0.97 -5.99 0.20
CA LEU A 18 1.51 -4.70 -0.24
C LEU A 18 0.84 -3.53 0.48
N PHE A 19 -0.47 -3.61 0.73
CA PHE A 19 -1.19 -2.60 1.49
C PHE A 19 -0.68 -2.49 2.93
N LEU A 20 -0.50 -3.62 3.63
CA LEU A 20 0.10 -3.60 4.97
C LEU A 20 1.50 -3.01 4.95
N VAL A 21 2.35 -3.43 4.01
CA VAL A 21 3.72 -2.92 3.88
C VAL A 21 3.71 -1.40 3.63
N ALA A 22 2.81 -0.89 2.78
CA ALA A 22 2.66 0.53 2.53
C ALA A 22 2.22 1.30 3.79
N CYS A 23 1.26 0.77 4.54
CA CYS A 23 0.81 1.34 5.81
C CYS A 23 1.95 1.42 6.83
N ILE A 24 2.72 0.34 6.98
CA ILE A 24 3.89 0.27 7.87
C ILE A 24 4.96 1.27 7.42
N ASN A 25 5.28 1.32 6.13
CA ASN A 25 6.28 2.26 5.58
C ASN A 25 5.87 3.72 5.77
N LYS A 26 4.58 4.04 5.63
CA LYS A 26 4.07 5.40 5.88
C LYS A 26 4.28 5.81 7.33
N GLN A 27 4.06 4.91 8.28
CA GLN A 27 4.34 5.16 9.70
C GLN A 27 5.84 5.17 10.01
N LYS A 28 6.65 4.39 9.28
CA LYS A 28 8.11 4.37 9.38
C LYS A 28 8.75 5.73 9.10
N SER A 29 8.13 6.59 8.30
CA SER A 29 8.63 7.96 8.03
C SER A 29 8.74 8.84 9.30
N LYS A 30 8.07 8.47 10.41
CA LYS A 30 8.25 9.12 11.72
C LYS A 30 9.56 8.73 12.42
N PHE A 31 10.25 7.71 11.95
CA PHE A 31 11.54 7.26 12.47
C PHE A 31 12.64 7.78 11.55
N SER A 32 13.10 9.00 11.82
CA SER A 32 14.23 9.62 11.10
C SER A 32 15.51 8.77 11.23
N TYR A 33 16.35 8.85 10.20
CA TYR A 33 17.54 8.03 9.88
C TYR A 33 18.61 7.94 11.00
N GLY A 34 18.44 8.64 12.13
CA GLY A 34 19.33 8.60 13.29
C GLY A 34 18.97 7.62 14.40
N LYS A 35 17.83 6.90 14.33
CA LYS A 35 17.44 5.91 15.37
C LYS A 35 17.38 4.50 14.79
N GLN A 36 18.32 3.64 15.22
CA GLN A 36 18.26 2.20 14.98
C GLN A 36 16.87 1.66 15.33
N PHE A 37 16.28 0.95 14.38
CA PHE A 37 14.97 0.31 14.51
C PHE A 37 15.07 -0.84 15.53
N ARG A 38 14.98 -0.53 16.83
CA ARG A 38 14.96 -1.54 17.91
C ARG A 38 13.59 -2.23 17.95
N GLN A 39 13.56 -3.52 18.30
CA GLN A 39 12.35 -4.34 18.45
C GLN A 39 11.20 -3.63 19.19
N GLN A 40 11.53 -2.82 20.21
CA GLN A 40 10.58 -2.08 21.04
C GLN A 40 9.78 -1.00 20.29
N ASN A 41 10.27 -0.52 19.15
CA ASN A 41 9.54 0.44 18.30
C ASN A 41 8.52 -0.26 17.40
N ALA A 42 8.70 -1.56 17.11
CA ALA A 42 7.76 -2.35 16.33
C ALA A 42 6.43 -2.56 17.05
N ASP A 43 6.48 -2.76 18.38
CA ASP A 43 5.29 -2.93 19.21
C ASP A 43 4.45 -1.65 19.33
N SER A 44 5.05 -0.47 19.09
CA SER A 44 4.35 0.82 19.08
C SER A 44 3.71 1.18 17.74
N LEU A 45 4.02 0.44 16.67
CA LEU A 45 3.44 0.65 15.34
C LEU A 45 2.02 0.09 15.30
N THR A 46 1.07 0.89 15.79
CA THR A 46 -0.36 0.61 15.62
C THR A 46 -0.79 1.07 14.23
N ILE A 47 -0.85 0.14 13.27
CA ILE A 47 -1.46 0.41 11.96
C ILE A 47 -2.98 0.31 12.08
N MET A 48 -3.69 1.34 11.59
CA MET A 48 -5.14 1.24 11.41
C MET A 48 -5.42 0.52 10.11
N LEU A 49 -6.19 -0.57 10.20
CA LEU A 49 -6.67 -1.32 9.05
C LEU A 49 -8.18 -1.10 8.91
N PRO A 50 -8.70 -1.12 7.67
CA PRO A 50 -10.14 -1.13 7.46
C PRO A 50 -10.73 -2.41 8.05
N ILE A 51 -11.80 -2.25 8.82
CA ILE A 51 -12.55 -3.36 9.42
C ILE A 51 -13.90 -3.52 8.71
N ASP A 52 -14.40 -4.75 8.64
CA ASP A 52 -15.74 -5.06 8.18
C ASP A 52 -16.76 -4.79 9.30
N SER A 53 -18.05 -4.91 8.97
CA SER A 53 -19.14 -4.75 9.93
C SER A 53 -19.13 -5.79 11.07
N LYS A 54 -18.28 -6.82 10.98
CA LYS A 54 -18.11 -7.88 11.98
C LYS A 54 -16.86 -7.65 12.83
N GLY A 55 -16.13 -6.55 12.64
CA GLY A 55 -14.90 -6.23 13.36
C GLY A 55 -13.65 -6.99 12.87
N ASN A 56 -13.73 -7.70 11.75
CA ASN A 56 -12.59 -8.38 11.12
C ASN A 56 -11.91 -7.48 10.09
N PRO A 57 -10.62 -7.68 9.77
CA PRO A 57 -9.97 -6.92 8.70
C PRO A 57 -10.66 -7.11 7.34
N HIS A 58 -11.00 -5.99 6.68
CA HIS A 58 -11.73 -6.01 5.42
C HIS A 58 -10.78 -6.23 4.22
N TYR A 59 -10.35 -7.48 4.01
CA TYR A 59 -9.37 -7.84 2.97
C TYR A 59 -9.82 -7.52 1.54
N GLU A 60 -11.10 -7.72 1.22
CA GLU A 60 -11.66 -7.41 -0.10
C GLU A 60 -11.60 -5.92 -0.43
N PHE A 61 -11.83 -5.06 0.57
CA PHE A 61 -11.66 -3.61 0.42
C PHE A 61 -10.19 -3.26 0.17
N MET A 62 -9.25 -3.84 0.95
CA MET A 62 -7.82 -3.59 0.75
C MET A 62 -7.34 -4.01 -0.64
N GLU A 63 -7.83 -5.15 -1.15
CA GLU A 63 -7.48 -5.64 -2.48
C GLU A 63 -8.07 -4.76 -3.59
N SER A 64 -9.36 -4.46 -3.54
CA SER A 64 -10.01 -3.60 -4.54
C SER A 64 -9.44 -2.19 -4.56
N PHE A 65 -9.09 -1.64 -3.39
CA PHE A 65 -8.40 -0.37 -3.27
C PHE A 65 -7.04 -0.39 -3.98
N MET A 66 -6.22 -1.42 -3.72
CA MET A 66 -4.91 -1.55 -4.38
C MET A 66 -5.03 -1.69 -5.90
N LYS A 67 -5.93 -2.55 -6.37
CA LYS A 67 -6.20 -2.71 -7.81
C LYS A 67 -6.62 -1.38 -8.45
N ASN A 68 -7.50 -0.61 -7.79
CA ASN A 68 -7.91 0.70 -8.29
C ASN A 68 -6.74 1.70 -8.38
N LEU A 69 -5.83 1.67 -7.40
CA LEU A 69 -4.64 2.50 -7.38
C LEU A 69 -3.69 2.15 -8.54
N GLU A 70 -3.44 0.85 -8.76
CA GLU A 70 -2.63 0.35 -9.87
C GLU A 70 -3.20 0.77 -11.22
N GLN A 71 -4.52 0.62 -11.40
CA GLN A 71 -5.20 1.05 -12.62
C GLN A 71 -5.08 2.57 -12.86
N LYS A 72 -5.25 3.40 -11.83
CA LYS A 72 -5.05 4.85 -11.96
C LYS A 72 -3.63 5.20 -12.39
N HIS A 73 -2.63 4.54 -11.83
CA HIS A 73 -1.23 4.74 -12.22
C HIS A 73 -0.99 4.32 -13.66
N LEU A 74 -1.49 3.15 -14.05
CA LEU A 74 -1.37 2.64 -15.42
C LEU A 74 -2.00 3.61 -16.42
N GLN A 75 -3.22 4.09 -16.15
CA GLN A 75 -3.91 5.05 -17.02
C GLN A 75 -3.13 6.36 -17.16
N LYS A 76 -2.53 6.86 -16.08
CA LYS A 76 -1.68 8.06 -16.14
C LYS A 76 -0.43 7.84 -17.00
N ILE A 77 0.20 6.68 -16.88
CA ILE A 77 1.38 6.32 -17.67
C ILE A 77 1.00 6.19 -19.15
N LEU A 78 -0.09 5.49 -19.45
CA LEU A 78 -0.59 5.33 -20.82
C LEU A 78 -0.91 6.69 -21.45
N ALA A 79 -1.64 7.55 -20.74
CA ALA A 79 -1.94 8.91 -21.22
C ALA A 79 -0.68 9.72 -21.53
N TYR A 80 0.35 9.60 -20.69
CA TYR A 80 1.65 10.25 -20.93
C TYR A 80 2.32 9.74 -22.22
N TYR A 81 2.35 8.42 -22.44
CA TYR A 81 2.96 7.85 -23.64
C TYR A 81 2.15 8.13 -24.91
N THR A 82 0.82 8.07 -24.87
CA THR A 82 -0.04 8.44 -26.01
C THR A 82 0.25 9.88 -26.45
N HIS A 83 0.21 10.83 -25.51
CA HIS A 83 0.52 12.23 -25.82
C HIS A 83 1.95 12.41 -26.38
N LYS A 84 2.92 11.67 -25.84
CA LYS A 84 4.32 11.72 -26.33
C LYS A 84 4.45 11.18 -27.76
N LEU A 85 3.75 10.09 -28.08
CA LEU A 85 3.77 9.49 -29.43
C LEU A 85 3.12 10.43 -30.46
N ASP A 86 1.96 11.02 -30.13
CA ASP A 86 1.25 11.97 -30.99
C ASP A 86 2.12 13.22 -31.29
N SER A 87 2.89 13.68 -30.30
CA SER A 87 3.80 14.83 -30.45
C SER A 87 5.07 14.50 -31.25
N SER A 88 5.44 13.22 -31.36
CA SER A 88 6.65 12.77 -32.06
C SER A 88 6.43 12.31 -33.51
N GLY A 89 5.17 12.21 -33.95
CA GLY A 89 4.79 11.84 -35.32
C GLY A 89 4.69 13.01 -36.31
N GLY A 90 4.92 14.24 -35.88
CA GLY A 90 4.87 15.45 -36.71
C GLY A 90 6.24 15.89 -37.22
N GLY A 91 6.84 15.11 -38.11
CA GLY A 91 8.08 15.45 -38.80
C GLY A 91 8.06 14.91 -40.22
N GLY A 92 7.28 15.55 -41.07
CA GLY A 92 7.30 15.42 -42.54
C GLY A 92 7.78 16.71 -43.17
#